data_AF-A0A6I9MV23-F1
#
_entry.id   AF-A0A6I9MV23-F1
#
_cell.length_a   1.000
_cell.length_b   1.000
_cell.length_c   1.000
_cell.angle_alpha   90.00
_cell.angle_beta   90.00
_cell.angle_gamma   90.00
#
_symmetry.space_group_name_H-M   'P 1'
#
loop_
_entity.id
_entity.type
_entity.pdbx_description
1 polymer ?
#
loop_
_entity_poly.entity_id
_entity_poly.type
_entity_poly.pdbx_seq_one_letter_code
_entity_poly.pdbx_strand_id
1 'polypeptide(L)'
;MHCFASEQWQGIGIDSSLLSYSGLNSNDVLDSYRDHVIDIPSAVEKLGGAFAGLTMVPNAVGLGALVISMMLEIILKSLGQKTVGTAEMLQRVFAEEKGNEVRDLMDEYLKRLQINLGKPQLQLAETRQIESDLSAQLTRLKNSMLVDGHLDSRLLKQWVNGAAFHTQMLIHQARLEGADGSRAVRAAGVYQQQLNVIMDKYKNYLNGITYLGSDHDLLGSFCCLYFKERQLFHTAAKCFRQRYNYCVTGTEVVETLFSKHQISWTKSYFSDLAANIPTLARQNATFQIRH
;
A
#
# COMPACT_ATOMS: atom_id res chain seq x y z
N MET A 1 6.34 24.20 6.02
CA MET A 1 7.04 23.24 6.90
C MET A 1 7.47 22.03 6.04
N HIS A 2 8.61 22.11 5.35
CA HIS A 2 9.11 21.07 4.42
C HIS A 2 9.88 19.94 5.13
N CYS A 3 9.79 19.80 6.47
CA CYS A 3 10.55 18.82 7.25
C CYS A 3 10.10 17.37 7.00
N PHE A 4 8.89 17.20 6.48
CA PHE A 4 8.24 15.90 6.36
C PHE A 4 8.24 15.34 4.93
N ALA A 5 9.24 15.75 4.14
CA ALA A 5 9.44 15.27 2.78
C ALA A 5 10.64 14.32 2.66
N SER A 6 11.40 14.06 3.74
CA SER A 6 12.46 13.06 3.69
C SER A 6 11.86 11.68 3.41
N GLU A 7 12.60 10.84 2.68
CA GLU A 7 12.19 9.47 2.32
C GLU A 7 11.79 8.64 3.55
N GLN A 8 12.38 8.94 4.71
CA GLN A 8 12.06 8.29 5.99
C GLN A 8 10.61 8.53 6.45
N TRP A 9 9.99 9.64 6.03
CA TRP A 9 8.63 10.05 6.43
C TRP A 9 7.61 9.97 5.30
N GLN A 10 8.05 9.80 4.06
CA GLN A 10 7.19 9.49 2.93
C GLN A 10 6.98 7.97 2.88
N GLY A 11 5.87 7.46 3.42
CA GLY A 11 5.49 6.09 3.05
C GLY A 11 4.72 5.23 4.02
N ILE A 12 4.31 5.67 5.20
CA ILE A 12 3.46 4.83 6.08
C ILE A 12 2.05 4.60 5.49
N GLY A 13 1.70 5.35 4.44
CA GLY A 13 0.48 5.18 3.67
C GLY A 13 0.41 3.85 2.91
N ILE A 14 -0.81 3.47 2.58
CA ILE A 14 -1.07 2.42 1.58
C ILE A 14 -0.69 2.98 0.20
N ASP A 15 -0.18 2.14 -0.68
CA ASP A 15 0.20 2.51 -2.03
C ASP A 15 -1.01 2.91 -2.86
N SER A 16 -0.86 3.98 -3.64
CA SER A 16 -1.94 4.57 -4.42
C SER A 16 -2.58 3.58 -5.40
N SER A 17 -1.81 2.66 -6.00
CA SER A 17 -2.37 1.65 -6.89
C SER A 17 -3.26 0.66 -6.13
N LEU A 18 -2.84 0.20 -4.96
CA LEU A 18 -3.66 -0.68 -4.13
C LEU A 18 -4.95 0.04 -3.68
N LEU A 19 -4.83 1.31 -3.32
CA LEU A 19 -5.95 2.14 -2.89
C LEU A 19 -7.00 2.35 -3.98
N SER A 20 -6.54 2.76 -5.18
CA SER A 20 -7.41 3.01 -6.33
C SER A 20 -8.29 1.81 -6.70
N TYR A 21 -7.79 0.59 -6.45
CA TYR A 21 -8.53 -0.63 -6.73
C TYR A 21 -9.17 -1.29 -5.50
N SER A 22 -8.97 -0.76 -4.28
CA SER A 22 -9.52 -1.34 -3.05
C SER A 22 -10.97 -0.95 -2.74
N GLY A 23 -11.48 0.11 -3.40
CA GLY A 23 -12.78 0.72 -3.14
C GLY A 23 -13.91 0.25 -4.06
N LEU A 24 -15.11 0.75 -3.79
CA LEU A 24 -16.33 0.41 -4.55
C LEU A 24 -16.26 0.86 -6.02
N ASN A 25 -15.45 1.89 -6.31
CA ASN A 25 -15.23 2.45 -7.64
C ASN A 25 -14.10 1.74 -8.42
N SER A 26 -13.59 0.59 -7.96
CA SER A 26 -12.46 -0.08 -8.63
C SER A 26 -12.74 -0.41 -10.10
N ASN A 27 -14.01 -0.68 -10.44
CA ASN A 27 -14.41 -0.94 -11.82
C ASN A 27 -14.35 0.34 -12.68
N ASP A 28 -14.83 1.47 -12.16
CA ASP A 28 -14.81 2.75 -12.88
C ASP A 28 -13.38 3.21 -13.16
N VAL A 29 -12.47 2.97 -12.21
CA VAL A 29 -11.03 3.23 -12.38
C VAL A 29 -10.46 2.36 -13.51
N LEU A 30 -10.81 1.08 -13.54
CA LEU A 30 -10.36 0.16 -14.59
C LEU A 30 -10.93 0.53 -15.96
N ASP A 31 -12.22 0.85 -16.03
CA ASP A 31 -12.91 1.24 -17.27
C ASP A 31 -12.30 2.53 -17.83
N SER A 32 -12.06 3.53 -16.99
CA SER A 32 -11.38 4.77 -17.40
C SER A 32 -9.98 4.50 -17.94
N TYR A 33 -9.23 3.57 -17.34
CA TYR A 33 -7.88 3.24 -17.82
C TYR A 33 -7.91 2.43 -19.12
N ARG A 34 -8.86 1.50 -19.26
CA ARG A 34 -9.10 0.76 -20.50
C ARG A 34 -9.42 1.70 -21.65
N ASP A 35 -10.34 2.64 -21.44
CA ASP A 35 -10.79 3.52 -22.52
C ASP A 35 -9.62 4.35 -23.05
N HIS A 36 -8.74 4.83 -22.17
CA HIS A 36 -7.49 5.48 -22.56
C HIS A 36 -6.56 4.57 -23.39
N VAL A 37 -6.50 3.27 -23.09
CA VAL A 37 -5.68 2.30 -23.83
C VAL A 37 -6.28 1.99 -25.20
N ILE A 38 -7.60 1.83 -25.29
CA ILE A 38 -8.30 1.47 -26.54
C ILE A 38 -8.27 2.63 -27.55
N ASP A 39 -8.20 3.88 -27.10
CA ASP A 39 -8.01 5.05 -27.96
C ASP A 39 -6.67 5.04 -28.73
N ILE A 40 -5.77 4.09 -28.42
CA ILE A 40 -4.50 3.90 -29.11
C ILE A 40 -4.64 2.75 -30.12
N PRO A 41 -4.67 3.02 -31.44
CA PRO A 41 -4.95 2.00 -32.45
C PRO A 41 -4.00 0.79 -32.39
N SER A 42 -2.71 1.02 -32.08
CA SER A 42 -1.70 -0.03 -31.97
C SER A 42 -1.79 -0.86 -30.67
N ALA A 43 -2.62 -0.45 -29.71
CA ALA A 43 -2.85 -1.20 -28.48
C ALA A 43 -3.90 -2.30 -28.68
N VAL A 44 -4.89 -2.10 -29.55
CA VAL A 44 -6.02 -3.05 -29.76
C VAL A 44 -5.54 -4.43 -30.20
N GLU A 45 -4.59 -4.49 -31.13
CA GLU A 45 -3.99 -5.76 -31.57
C GLU A 45 -3.24 -6.48 -30.43
N LYS A 46 -2.49 -5.71 -29.62
CA LYS A 46 -1.73 -6.24 -28.48
C LYS A 46 -2.64 -6.72 -27.34
N LEU A 47 -3.81 -6.09 -27.16
CA LEU A 47 -4.80 -6.50 -26.17
C LEU A 47 -5.31 -7.92 -26.43
N GLY A 48 -5.62 -8.25 -27.69
CA GLY A 48 -6.08 -9.60 -28.06
C GLY A 48 -5.06 -10.69 -27.72
N GLY A 49 -3.77 -10.41 -27.92
CA GLY A 49 -2.68 -11.31 -27.51
C GLY A 49 -2.51 -11.41 -25.99
N ALA A 50 -2.53 -10.28 -25.28
CA ALA A 50 -2.29 -10.24 -23.83
C ALA A 50 -3.35 -10.99 -23.01
N PHE A 51 -4.61 -10.96 -23.45
CA PHE A 51 -5.71 -11.66 -22.78
C PHE A 51 -5.99 -13.05 -23.37
N ALA A 52 -5.12 -13.58 -24.22
CA ALA A 52 -5.18 -14.94 -24.77
C ALA A 52 -6.57 -15.29 -25.36
N GLY A 53 -7.22 -14.35 -26.04
CA GLY A 53 -8.53 -14.56 -26.66
C GLY A 53 -9.73 -14.56 -25.69
N LEU A 54 -9.56 -14.16 -24.43
CA LEU A 54 -10.70 -13.87 -23.55
C LEU A 54 -11.49 -12.68 -24.13
N THR A 55 -12.80 -12.83 -24.24
CA THR A 55 -13.71 -11.72 -24.57
C THR A 55 -14.18 -10.99 -23.32
N MET A 56 -14.20 -11.70 -22.18
CA MET A 56 -14.66 -11.21 -20.89
C MET A 56 -13.82 -11.76 -19.75
N VAL A 57 -13.57 -10.91 -18.75
CA VAL A 57 -12.96 -11.31 -17.47
C VAL A 57 -13.96 -11.06 -16.34
N PRO A 58 -14.52 -12.12 -15.71
CA PRO A 58 -15.41 -11.95 -14.56
C PRO A 58 -14.64 -11.49 -13.32
N ASN A 59 -15.34 -10.87 -12.37
CA ASN A 59 -14.77 -10.38 -11.11
C ASN A 59 -13.60 -9.39 -11.29
N ALA A 60 -13.71 -8.51 -12.29
CA ALA A 60 -12.76 -7.46 -12.62
C ALA A 60 -12.85 -6.26 -11.66
N VAL A 61 -12.74 -6.54 -10.36
CA VAL A 61 -12.83 -5.59 -9.26
C VAL A 61 -11.77 -5.93 -8.22
N GLY A 62 -11.42 -5.00 -7.33
CA GLY A 62 -10.38 -5.28 -6.33
C GLY A 62 -9.03 -5.63 -6.99
N LEU A 63 -8.41 -6.69 -6.48
CA LEU A 63 -7.17 -7.25 -7.04
C LEU A 63 -7.33 -7.75 -8.50
N GLY A 64 -8.53 -8.14 -8.92
CA GLY A 64 -8.80 -8.49 -10.32
C GLY A 64 -8.61 -7.29 -11.24
N ALA A 65 -9.18 -6.15 -10.88
CA ALA A 65 -9.00 -4.90 -11.62
C ALA A 65 -7.54 -4.43 -11.63
N LEU A 66 -6.85 -4.55 -10.49
CA LEU A 66 -5.43 -4.23 -10.40
C LEU A 66 -4.57 -5.04 -11.37
N VAL A 67 -4.78 -6.37 -11.45
CA VAL A 67 -4.03 -7.23 -12.38
C VAL A 67 -4.31 -6.88 -13.84
N ILE A 68 -5.58 -6.62 -14.18
CA ILE A 68 -5.93 -6.18 -15.54
C ILE A 68 -5.24 -4.85 -15.87
N SER A 69 -5.21 -3.90 -14.93
CA SER A 69 -4.48 -2.64 -15.08
C SER A 69 -2.98 -2.85 -15.31
N MET A 70 -2.35 -3.77 -14.58
CA MET A 70 -0.93 -4.11 -14.80
C MET A 70 -0.69 -4.67 -16.21
N MET A 71 -1.60 -5.48 -16.74
CA MET A 71 -1.51 -6.00 -18.11
C MET A 71 -1.67 -4.88 -19.15
N LEU A 72 -2.63 -3.98 -18.97
CA LEU A 72 -2.81 -2.80 -19.83
C LEU A 72 -1.56 -1.91 -19.82
N GLU A 73 -0.95 -1.76 -18.66
CA GLU A 73 0.27 -0.99 -18.49
C GLU A 73 1.47 -1.58 -19.23
N ILE A 74 1.64 -2.91 -19.24
CA ILE A 74 2.70 -3.56 -20.02
C ILE A 74 2.54 -3.24 -21.52
N ILE A 75 1.30 -3.23 -22.03
CA ILE A 75 1.01 -2.88 -23.42
C ILE A 75 1.42 -1.43 -23.68
N LEU A 76 1.01 -0.49 -22.82
CA LEU A 76 1.37 0.92 -22.96
C LEU A 76 2.88 1.16 -22.90
N LYS A 77 3.61 0.49 -21.99
CA LYS A 77 5.09 0.57 -21.95
C LYS A 77 5.72 0.09 -23.24
N SER A 78 5.21 -1.01 -23.80
CA SER A 78 5.69 -1.54 -25.09
C SER A 78 5.42 -0.60 -26.28
N LEU A 79 4.57 0.41 -26.09
CA LEU A 79 4.24 1.45 -27.06
C LEU A 79 4.89 2.80 -26.74
N GLY A 80 5.77 2.86 -25.74
CA GLY A 80 6.43 4.10 -25.29
C GLY A 80 5.48 5.11 -24.64
N GLN A 81 4.31 4.67 -24.17
CA GLN A 81 3.31 5.53 -23.57
C GLN A 81 3.53 5.72 -22.06
N LYS A 82 3.02 6.83 -21.53
CA LYS A 82 2.99 7.07 -20.08
C LYS A 82 2.00 6.12 -19.41
N THR A 83 2.30 5.74 -18.17
CA THR A 83 1.52 4.75 -17.43
C THR A 83 1.15 5.23 -16.04
N VAL A 84 0.17 4.56 -15.42
CA VAL A 84 -0.35 4.92 -14.09
C VAL A 84 0.48 4.31 -12.95
N GLY A 85 1.48 3.49 -13.25
CA GLY A 85 2.43 2.93 -12.29
C GLY A 85 1.90 1.75 -11.48
N THR A 86 0.88 1.05 -11.94
CA THR A 86 0.35 -0.15 -11.24
C THR A 86 1.35 -1.30 -11.23
N ALA A 87 2.12 -1.48 -12.29
CA ALA A 87 3.16 -2.50 -12.39
C ALA A 87 4.30 -2.28 -11.37
N GLU A 88 4.60 -1.04 -11.01
CA GLU A 88 5.63 -0.67 -10.04
C GLU A 88 5.13 -0.64 -8.58
N MET A 89 3.87 -1.03 -8.30
CA MET A 89 3.29 -0.95 -6.96
C MET A 89 4.13 -1.68 -5.91
N LEU A 90 4.55 -2.92 -6.20
CA LEU A 90 5.40 -3.68 -5.28
C LEU A 90 6.77 -3.01 -5.07
N GLN A 91 7.36 -2.44 -6.12
CA GLN A 91 8.62 -1.70 -6.00
C GLN A 91 8.46 -0.45 -5.12
N ARG A 92 7.35 0.27 -5.21
CA ARG A 92 7.10 1.44 -4.35
C ARG A 92 6.87 1.07 -2.89
N VAL A 93 6.24 -0.08 -2.62
CA VAL A 93 5.99 -0.54 -1.25
C VAL A 93 7.26 -1.08 -0.60
N PHE A 94 8.01 -1.92 -1.32
CA PHE A 94 9.09 -2.72 -0.77
C PHE A 94 10.49 -2.26 -1.18
N ALA A 95 10.62 -1.26 -2.06
CA ALA A 95 11.88 -0.87 -2.69
C ALA A 95 12.59 -2.06 -3.37
N GLU A 96 13.89 -1.93 -3.64
CA GLU A 96 14.73 -3.01 -4.19
C GLU A 96 15.22 -3.99 -3.12
N GLU A 97 14.47 -4.17 -2.03
CA GLU A 97 14.86 -5.07 -0.96
C GLU A 97 14.99 -6.52 -1.45
N LYS A 98 16.12 -7.15 -1.16
CA LYS A 98 16.31 -8.57 -1.42
C LYS A 98 15.67 -9.37 -0.29
N GLY A 99 14.82 -10.34 -0.63
CA GLY A 99 14.28 -11.33 0.32
C GLY A 99 13.15 -10.83 1.23
N ASN A 100 12.24 -9.99 0.73
CA ASN A 100 11.05 -9.60 1.48
C ASN A 100 9.92 -10.62 1.24
N GLU A 101 9.69 -11.51 2.22
CA GLU A 101 8.71 -12.61 2.09
C GLU A 101 7.27 -12.10 1.88
N VAL A 102 6.90 -10.94 2.44
CA VAL A 102 5.57 -10.33 2.21
C VAL A 102 5.44 -9.89 0.75
N ARG A 103 6.47 -9.22 0.20
CA ARG A 103 6.51 -8.83 -1.22
C ARG A 103 6.39 -10.05 -2.13
N ASP A 104 7.19 -11.07 -1.85
CA ASP A 104 7.29 -12.24 -2.72
C ASP A 104 5.96 -13.02 -2.77
N LEU A 105 5.24 -13.09 -1.64
CA LEU A 105 3.89 -13.66 -1.59
C LEU A 105 2.83 -12.79 -2.31
N MET A 106 2.92 -11.47 -2.21
CA MET A 106 2.04 -10.55 -2.95
C MET A 106 2.28 -10.66 -4.47
N ASP A 107 3.54 -10.72 -4.89
CA ASP A 107 3.93 -10.90 -6.29
C ASP A 107 3.42 -12.23 -6.85
N GLU A 108 3.67 -13.32 -6.12
CA GLU A 108 3.21 -14.64 -6.53
C GLU A 108 1.67 -14.69 -6.61
N TYR A 109 0.94 -14.06 -5.69
CA TYR A 109 -0.52 -13.97 -5.79
C TYR A 109 -0.98 -13.25 -7.05
N LEU A 110 -0.41 -12.07 -7.35
CA LEU A 110 -0.78 -11.27 -8.53
C LEU A 110 -0.47 -12.02 -9.83
N LYS A 111 0.67 -12.68 -9.89
CA LYS A 111 1.08 -13.55 -11.00
C LYS A 111 0.11 -14.72 -11.18
N ARG A 112 -0.28 -15.41 -10.11
CA ARG A 112 -1.27 -16.50 -10.18
C ARG A 112 -2.62 -16.00 -10.65
N LEU A 113 -3.06 -14.85 -10.15
CA LEU A 113 -4.30 -14.21 -10.58
C LEU A 113 -4.26 -13.87 -12.08
N GLN A 114 -3.13 -13.40 -12.60
CA GLN A 114 -2.93 -13.16 -14.03
C GLN A 114 -2.99 -14.46 -14.86
N ILE A 115 -2.31 -15.52 -14.42
CA ILE A 115 -2.30 -16.83 -15.12
C ILE A 115 -3.69 -17.46 -15.12
N ASN A 116 -4.45 -17.26 -14.05
CA ASN A 116 -5.74 -17.88 -13.81
C ASN A 116 -6.93 -17.01 -14.20
N LEU A 117 -6.73 -15.93 -14.98
CA LEU A 117 -7.84 -15.12 -15.48
C LEU A 117 -8.86 -16.01 -16.21
N GLY A 118 -10.13 -15.87 -15.83
CA GLY A 118 -11.22 -16.71 -16.33
C GLY A 118 -11.29 -18.13 -15.75
N LYS A 119 -10.43 -18.51 -14.79
CA LYS A 119 -10.39 -19.83 -14.15
C LYS A 119 -10.64 -19.73 -12.63
N PRO A 120 -11.87 -19.40 -12.18
CA PRO A 120 -12.15 -19.04 -10.78
C PRO A 120 -11.85 -20.16 -9.78
N GLN A 121 -12.05 -21.43 -10.16
CA GLN A 121 -11.79 -22.57 -9.27
C GLN A 121 -10.28 -22.77 -9.03
N LEU A 122 -9.46 -22.61 -10.07
CA LEU A 122 -8.01 -22.67 -9.94
C LEU A 122 -7.49 -21.49 -9.11
N GLN A 123 -8.02 -20.29 -9.36
CA GLN A 123 -7.66 -19.11 -8.57
C GLN A 123 -8.04 -19.25 -7.10
N LEU A 124 -9.19 -19.86 -6.79
CA LEU A 124 -9.61 -20.10 -5.41
C LEU A 124 -8.64 -21.01 -4.65
N ALA A 125 -8.17 -22.08 -5.30
CA ALA A 125 -7.19 -22.99 -4.71
C ALA A 125 -5.86 -22.28 -4.40
N GLU A 126 -5.32 -21.52 -5.36
CA GLU A 126 -4.08 -20.74 -5.19
C GLU A 126 -4.24 -19.65 -4.12
N THR A 127 -5.41 -18.99 -4.08
CA THR A 127 -5.73 -17.96 -3.07
C THR A 127 -5.67 -18.54 -1.66
N ARG A 128 -6.26 -19.72 -1.44
CA ARG A 128 -6.25 -20.36 -0.11
C ARG A 128 -4.85 -20.73 0.37
N GLN A 129 -3.98 -21.18 -0.55
CA GLN A 129 -2.61 -21.52 -0.21
C GLN A 129 -1.82 -20.27 0.19
N ILE A 130 -1.80 -19.26 -0.67
CA ILE A 130 -1.01 -18.03 -0.46
C ILE A 130 -1.53 -17.22 0.73
N GLU A 131 -2.84 -17.28 1.01
CA GLU A 131 -3.46 -16.55 2.12
C GLU A 131 -2.91 -16.94 3.48
N SER A 132 -2.75 -18.24 3.73
CA SER A 132 -2.18 -18.75 4.98
C SER A 132 -0.74 -18.26 5.16
N ASP A 133 0.07 -18.36 4.11
CA ASP A 133 1.48 -17.96 4.15
C ASP A 133 1.63 -16.45 4.37
N LEU A 134 0.82 -15.64 3.68
CA LEU A 134 0.86 -14.18 3.84
C LEU A 134 0.43 -13.75 5.25
N SER A 135 -0.60 -14.38 5.81
CA SER A 135 -1.03 -14.10 7.18
C SER A 135 0.06 -14.39 8.21
N ALA A 136 0.79 -15.50 8.03
CA ALA A 136 1.92 -15.85 8.89
C ALA A 136 3.05 -14.82 8.81
N GLN A 137 3.38 -14.34 7.59
CA GLN A 137 4.44 -13.35 7.42
C GLN A 137 4.06 -11.97 7.97
N LEU A 138 2.81 -11.54 7.81
CA LEU A 138 2.32 -10.31 8.44
C LEU A 138 2.38 -10.39 9.96
N THR A 139 2.12 -11.57 10.53
CA THR A 139 2.26 -11.80 11.97
C THR A 139 3.71 -11.69 12.43
N ARG A 140 4.65 -12.26 11.68
CA ARG A 140 6.10 -12.14 11.98
C ARG A 140 6.57 -10.69 11.89
N LEU A 141 6.19 -9.97 10.84
CA LEU A 141 6.53 -8.57 10.64
C LEU A 141 5.93 -7.65 11.73
N LYS A 142 4.70 -7.94 12.17
CA LYS A 142 4.11 -7.27 13.34
C LYS A 142 4.91 -7.55 14.61
N ASN A 143 5.26 -8.81 14.84
CA ASN A 143 5.99 -9.20 16.05
C ASN A 143 7.39 -8.60 16.08
N SER A 144 8.09 -8.47 14.94
CA SER A 144 9.39 -7.78 14.91
C SER A 144 9.29 -6.32 15.35
N MET A 145 8.22 -5.62 14.97
CA MET A 145 7.96 -4.25 15.41
C MET A 145 7.52 -4.18 16.88
N LEU A 146 6.59 -5.04 17.31
CA LEU A 146 5.94 -4.92 18.62
C LEU A 146 6.68 -5.64 19.75
N VAL A 147 7.36 -6.74 19.47
CA VAL A 147 8.02 -7.61 20.45
C VAL A 147 9.53 -7.37 20.42
N ASP A 148 10.15 -7.41 19.24
CA ASP A 148 11.60 -7.29 19.11
C ASP A 148 12.09 -5.83 19.10
N GLY A 149 11.15 -4.86 19.04
CA GLY A 149 11.45 -3.43 19.10
C GLY A 149 12.05 -2.85 17.81
N HIS A 150 11.95 -3.57 16.69
CA HIS A 150 12.38 -3.08 15.37
C HIS A 150 11.34 -2.12 14.76
N LEU A 151 11.11 -0.99 15.41
CA LEU A 151 10.20 0.05 14.92
C LEU A 151 10.91 0.94 13.88
N ASP A 152 10.56 0.73 12.61
CA ASP A 152 11.05 1.49 11.46
C ASP A 152 9.86 1.85 10.55
N SER A 153 9.88 3.04 9.94
CA SER A 153 8.80 3.50 9.05
C SER A 153 8.62 2.58 7.84
N ARG A 154 9.70 1.95 7.40
CA ARG A 154 9.72 0.97 6.31
C ARG A 154 9.01 -0.32 6.66
N LEU A 155 9.30 -0.93 7.82
CA LEU A 155 8.61 -2.13 8.28
C LEU A 155 7.12 -1.86 8.50
N LEU A 156 6.79 -0.68 9.02
CA LEU A 156 5.41 -0.24 9.17
C LEU A 156 4.71 -0.09 7.81
N LYS A 157 5.36 0.53 6.81
CA LYS A 157 4.85 0.64 5.44
C LYS A 157 4.57 -0.73 4.83
N GLN A 158 5.53 -1.65 4.94
CA GLN A 158 5.41 -3.02 4.42
C GLN A 158 4.25 -3.75 5.08
N TRP A 159 4.13 -3.62 6.41
CA TRP A 159 3.05 -4.25 7.16
C TRP A 159 1.68 -3.69 6.78
N VAL A 160 1.52 -2.36 6.71
CA VAL A 160 0.26 -1.71 6.36
C VAL A 160 -0.19 -2.10 4.95
N ASN A 161 0.72 -2.07 3.98
CA ASN A 161 0.41 -2.45 2.59
C ASN A 161 0.11 -3.93 2.44
N GLY A 162 0.88 -4.80 3.11
CA GLY A 162 0.62 -6.23 3.10
C GLY A 162 -0.70 -6.60 3.78
N ALA A 163 -1.06 -5.94 4.88
CA ALA A 163 -2.35 -6.13 5.55
C ALA A 163 -3.54 -5.62 4.71
N ALA A 164 -3.38 -4.49 4.02
CA ALA A 164 -4.37 -3.98 3.07
C ALA A 164 -4.56 -4.97 1.91
N PHE A 165 -3.47 -5.48 1.35
CA PHE A 165 -3.49 -6.49 0.29
C PHE A 165 -4.13 -7.80 0.75
N HIS A 166 -3.77 -8.30 1.94
CA HIS A 166 -4.34 -9.51 2.51
C HIS A 166 -5.86 -9.39 2.70
N THR A 167 -6.33 -8.23 3.17
CA THR A 167 -7.77 -7.97 3.29
C THR A 167 -8.45 -8.00 1.90
N GLN A 168 -7.84 -7.37 0.89
CA GLN A 168 -8.36 -7.40 -0.49
C GLN A 168 -8.34 -8.81 -1.11
N MET A 169 -7.35 -9.63 -0.77
CA MET A 169 -7.29 -11.03 -1.14
C MET A 169 -8.42 -11.84 -0.50
N LEU A 170 -8.74 -11.59 0.78
CA LEU A 170 -9.90 -12.23 1.43
C LEU A 170 -11.25 -11.78 0.84
N ILE A 171 -11.37 -10.51 0.40
CA ILE A 171 -12.55 -10.04 -0.34
C ILE A 171 -12.65 -10.76 -1.68
N HIS A 172 -11.52 -10.89 -2.40
CA HIS A 172 -11.47 -11.63 -3.66
C HIS A 172 -11.84 -13.10 -3.46
N GLN A 173 -11.32 -13.74 -2.41
CA GLN A 173 -11.71 -15.10 -2.02
C GLN A 173 -13.22 -15.21 -1.78
N ALA A 174 -13.81 -14.27 -1.03
CA ALA A 174 -15.24 -14.28 -0.77
C ALA A 174 -16.07 -14.21 -2.06
N ARG A 175 -15.65 -13.42 -3.05
CA ARG A 175 -16.29 -13.37 -4.38
C ARG A 175 -16.21 -14.71 -5.10
N LEU A 176 -15.05 -15.37 -5.07
CA LEU A 176 -14.87 -16.68 -5.69
C LEU A 176 -15.70 -17.78 -5.01
N GLU A 177 -15.93 -17.66 -3.71
CA GLU A 177 -16.73 -18.60 -2.90
C GLU A 177 -18.23 -18.30 -2.91
N GLY A 178 -18.65 -17.13 -3.41
CA GLY A 178 -20.03 -16.64 -3.23
C GLY A 178 -20.38 -16.32 -1.78
N ALA A 179 -19.39 -15.98 -0.96
CA ALA A 179 -19.53 -15.70 0.47
C ALA A 179 -19.74 -14.20 0.76
N ASP A 180 -20.13 -13.88 1.99
CA ASP A 180 -20.48 -12.53 2.45
C ASP A 180 -19.27 -11.63 2.79
N GLY A 181 -18.05 -12.17 2.74
CA GLY A 181 -16.83 -11.45 3.12
C GLY A 181 -16.56 -11.41 4.63
N SER A 182 -17.26 -12.20 5.46
CA SER A 182 -17.10 -12.19 6.92
C SER A 182 -15.66 -12.47 7.38
N ARG A 183 -14.89 -13.30 6.66
CA ARG A 183 -13.45 -13.49 6.91
C ARG A 183 -12.66 -12.20 6.72
N ALA A 184 -12.94 -11.46 5.65
CA ALA A 184 -12.29 -10.18 5.38
C ALA A 184 -12.69 -9.12 6.42
N VAL A 185 -13.96 -9.08 6.86
CA VAL A 185 -14.40 -8.18 7.96
C VAL A 185 -13.62 -8.45 9.24
N ARG A 186 -13.48 -9.72 9.62
CA ARG A 186 -12.69 -10.11 10.81
C ARG A 186 -11.22 -9.71 10.66
N ALA A 187 -10.62 -9.96 9.49
CA ALA A 187 -9.24 -9.57 9.23
C ALA A 187 -9.05 -8.05 9.32
N ALA A 188 -9.93 -7.25 8.71
CA ALA A 188 -9.90 -5.79 8.80
C ALA A 188 -10.01 -5.30 10.25
N GLY A 189 -10.90 -5.89 11.06
CA GLY A 189 -11.00 -5.58 12.48
C GLY A 189 -9.72 -5.88 13.27
N VAL A 190 -9.11 -7.04 13.01
CA VAL A 190 -7.82 -7.43 13.63
C VAL A 190 -6.70 -6.48 13.20
N TYR A 191 -6.60 -6.15 11.91
CA TYR A 191 -5.60 -5.23 11.40
C TYR A 191 -5.79 -3.80 11.93
N GLN A 192 -7.03 -3.34 12.10
CA GLN A 192 -7.30 -2.05 12.72
C GLN A 192 -6.78 -1.99 14.17
N GLN A 193 -7.06 -3.04 14.96
CA GLN A 193 -6.58 -3.12 16.35
C GLN A 193 -5.05 -3.17 16.40
N GLN A 194 -4.43 -4.00 15.55
CA GLN A 194 -2.97 -4.12 15.49
C GLN A 194 -2.32 -2.81 15.03
N LEU A 195 -2.88 -2.14 14.02
CA LEU A 195 -2.39 -0.86 13.53
C LEU A 195 -2.42 0.20 14.63
N ASN A 196 -3.50 0.30 15.42
CA ASN A 196 -3.57 1.25 16.53
C ASN A 196 -2.41 1.03 17.52
N VAL A 197 -2.15 -0.22 17.91
CA VAL A 197 -1.05 -0.57 18.81
C VAL A 197 0.32 -0.23 18.20
N ILE A 198 0.54 -0.57 16.93
CA ILE A 198 1.80 -0.27 16.25
C ILE A 198 2.00 1.25 16.15
N MET A 199 0.96 2.01 15.79
CA MET A 199 1.02 3.46 15.65
C MET A 199 1.30 4.15 16.97
N ASP A 200 0.72 3.69 18.08
CA ASP A 200 1.00 4.24 19.40
C ASP A 200 2.43 3.95 19.84
N LYS A 201 2.92 2.71 19.65
CA LYS A 201 4.33 2.37 19.90
C LYS A 201 5.27 3.18 19.02
N TYR A 202 4.95 3.33 17.74
CA TYR A 202 5.74 4.10 16.80
C TYR A 202 5.80 5.58 17.21
N LYS A 203 4.67 6.18 17.59
CA LYS A 203 4.64 7.56 18.11
C LYS A 203 5.55 7.73 19.34
N ASN A 204 5.48 6.79 20.28
CA ASN A 204 6.32 6.81 21.48
C ASN A 204 7.80 6.62 21.16
N TYR A 205 8.14 5.73 20.23
CA TYR A 205 9.50 5.57 19.72
C TYR A 205 10.03 6.89 19.17
N LEU A 206 9.27 7.55 18.29
CA LEU A 206 9.67 8.83 17.71
C LEU A 206 9.85 9.93 18.76
N ASN A 207 8.95 10.01 19.74
CA ASN A 207 9.11 10.94 20.85
C ASN A 207 10.41 10.70 21.65
N GLY A 208 10.88 9.46 21.74
CA GLY A 208 12.12 9.10 22.43
C GLY A 208 13.40 9.40 21.63
N ILE A 209 13.32 9.40 20.29
CA ILE A 209 14.49 9.61 19.42
C ILE A 209 14.54 10.99 18.76
N THR A 210 13.46 11.76 18.79
CA THR A 210 13.34 13.07 18.13
C THR A 210 13.57 14.19 19.14
N TYR A 211 14.51 15.08 18.85
CA TYR A 211 14.70 16.30 19.63
C TYR A 211 15.22 17.44 18.75
N LEU A 212 15.05 18.66 19.26
CA LEU A 212 15.52 19.87 18.60
C LEU A 212 16.73 20.41 19.36
N GLY A 213 17.78 20.71 18.62
CA GLY A 213 18.93 21.45 19.12
C GLY A 213 19.02 22.81 18.44
N SER A 214 19.49 23.80 19.18
CA SER A 214 19.88 25.08 18.60
C SER A 214 21.28 24.94 18.04
N ASP A 215 21.44 25.28 16.76
CA ASP A 215 22.76 25.39 16.13
C ASP A 215 23.02 26.85 15.79
N HIS A 216 24.28 27.27 15.93
CA HIS A 216 24.70 28.65 15.77
C HIS A 216 25.81 28.71 14.72
N ASP A 217 25.61 29.56 13.72
CA ASP A 217 26.65 29.92 12.76
C ASP A 217 26.72 31.45 12.64
N LEU A 218 27.70 31.96 11.89
CA LEU A 218 27.94 33.38 11.61
C LEU A 218 26.70 34.11 11.05
N LEU A 219 25.73 33.37 10.50
CA LEU A 219 24.51 33.88 9.84
C LEU A 219 23.25 33.88 10.74
N GLY A 220 23.36 33.43 11.99
CA GLY A 220 22.31 33.46 13.02
C GLY A 220 22.02 32.11 13.69
N SER A 221 20.94 32.08 14.49
CA SER A 221 20.47 30.89 15.19
C SER A 221 19.51 30.07 14.32
N PHE A 222 19.71 28.75 14.32
CA PHE A 222 18.89 27.78 13.62
C PHE A 222 18.33 26.75 14.59
N CYS A 223 17.12 26.29 14.31
CA CYS A 223 16.55 25.14 14.99
C CYS A 223 16.82 23.92 14.10
N CYS A 224 17.55 22.94 14.61
CA CYS A 224 17.91 21.72 13.89
C CYS A 224 17.20 20.51 14.51
N LEU A 225 16.46 19.78 13.68
CA LEU A 225 15.82 18.53 14.06
C LEU A 225 16.85 17.41 14.01
N TYR A 226 17.04 16.72 15.12
CA TYR A 226 17.96 15.59 15.25
C TYR A 226 17.21 14.30 15.51
N PHE A 227 17.78 13.19 15.03
CA PHE A 227 17.35 11.84 15.34
C PHE A 227 18.48 11.09 16.05
N LYS A 228 18.16 10.46 17.18
CA LYS A 228 19.08 9.58 17.88
C LYS A 228 18.87 8.12 17.45
N GLU A 229 19.05 7.83 16.17
CA GLU A 229 18.90 6.48 15.64
C GLU A 229 20.26 5.78 15.59
N ARG A 230 20.56 4.95 16.60
CA ARG A 230 21.71 4.02 16.67
C ARG A 230 23.14 4.57 16.44
N GLN A 231 23.34 5.88 16.23
CA GLN A 231 24.66 6.49 16.05
C GLN A 231 25.14 7.26 17.29
N LEU A 232 26.46 7.25 17.50
CA LEU A 232 27.19 8.07 18.49
C LEU A 232 27.14 9.57 18.15
N PHE A 233 26.85 9.93 16.90
CA PHE A 233 26.84 11.30 16.40
C PHE A 233 25.44 11.71 15.95
N HIS A 234 25.08 12.96 16.24
CA HIS A 234 23.78 13.54 15.90
C HIS A 234 23.76 13.93 14.43
N THR A 235 22.92 13.28 13.62
CA THR A 235 22.68 13.75 12.25
C THR A 235 21.52 14.75 12.30
N ALA A 236 21.80 16.01 11.97
CA ALA A 236 20.75 17.01 11.77
C ALA A 236 19.97 16.62 10.50
N ALA A 237 18.72 16.21 10.66
CA ALA A 237 17.87 15.83 9.53
C ALA A 237 17.41 17.05 8.74
N LYS A 238 17.22 18.18 9.45
CA LYS A 238 16.89 19.46 8.83
C LYS A 238 17.08 20.61 9.81
N CYS A 239 17.70 21.68 9.34
CA CYS A 239 17.76 22.95 10.06
C CYS A 239 16.82 23.97 9.41
N PHE A 240 16.21 24.81 10.23
CA PHE A 240 15.37 25.91 9.77
C PHE A 240 15.70 27.18 10.55
N ARG A 241 15.64 28.31 9.84
CA ARG A 241 15.91 29.62 10.41
C ARG A 241 14.86 29.92 11.46
N GLN A 242 15.32 30.33 12.64
CA GLN A 242 14.47 30.62 13.77
C GLN A 242 13.49 31.76 13.42
N ARG A 243 12.17 31.50 13.46
CA ARG A 243 11.12 32.51 13.21
C ARG A 243 10.70 33.28 14.48
N TYR A 244 10.98 32.73 15.66
CA TYR A 244 10.63 33.26 17.00
C TYR A 244 11.74 32.96 18.00
N ASN A 245 11.77 33.60 19.18
CA ASN A 245 12.81 33.40 20.22
C ASN A 245 12.92 31.98 20.82
N TYR A 246 12.15 30.99 20.33
CA TYR A 246 12.21 29.61 20.78
C TYR A 246 12.08 28.63 19.61
N CYS A 247 12.71 27.46 19.73
CA CYS A 247 12.47 26.32 18.86
C CYS A 247 11.24 25.54 19.36
N VAL A 248 10.48 24.93 18.45
CA VAL A 248 9.46 23.95 18.84
C VAL A 248 10.13 22.76 19.54
N THR A 249 9.35 21.94 20.24
CA THR A 249 9.84 20.71 20.90
C THR A 249 9.82 19.52 19.94
N GLY A 250 10.64 18.49 20.20
CA GLY A 250 10.60 17.24 19.44
C GLY A 250 9.20 16.62 19.45
N THR A 251 8.52 16.66 20.60
CA THR A 251 7.14 16.18 20.76
C THR A 251 6.17 16.93 19.86
N GLU A 252 6.23 18.27 19.80
CA GLU A 252 5.37 19.06 18.90
C GLU A 252 5.58 18.70 17.43
N VAL A 253 6.81 18.36 17.02
CA VAL A 253 7.11 17.87 15.66
C VAL A 253 6.44 16.52 15.41
N VAL A 254 6.52 15.59 16.37
CA VAL A 254 5.89 14.27 16.27
C VAL A 254 4.36 14.38 16.26
N GLU A 255 3.77 15.25 17.07
CA GLU A 255 2.33 15.52 17.04
C GLU A 255 1.89 16.08 15.68
N THR A 256 2.64 17.04 15.14
CA THR A 256 2.38 17.61 13.81
C THR A 256 2.50 16.56 12.69
N LEU A 257 3.42 15.61 12.84
CA LEU A 257 3.54 14.47 11.91
C LEU A 257 2.28 13.59 11.97
N PHE A 258 1.83 13.26 13.18
CA PHE A 258 0.68 12.39 13.39
C PHE A 258 -0.67 13.04 13.06
N SER A 259 -0.72 14.38 12.98
CA SER A 259 -1.88 15.12 12.50
C SER A 259 -1.99 15.20 10.97
N LYS A 260 -1.01 14.66 10.22
CA LYS A 260 -1.09 14.63 8.76
C LYS A 260 -2.24 13.75 8.27
N HIS A 261 -2.90 14.22 7.21
CA HIS A 261 -3.97 13.49 6.54
C HIS A 261 -3.58 12.05 6.18
N GLN A 262 -2.36 11.83 5.67
CA GLN A 262 -1.88 10.49 5.32
C GLN A 262 -1.88 9.52 6.51
N ILE A 263 -1.46 9.98 7.69
CA ILE A 263 -1.44 9.17 8.91
C ILE A 263 -2.86 8.94 9.43
N SER A 264 -3.67 10.00 9.46
CA SER A 264 -5.08 9.91 9.86
C SER A 264 -5.82 8.90 8.99
N TRP A 265 -5.57 8.92 7.69
CA TRP A 265 -6.23 8.03 6.75
C TRP A 265 -5.74 6.59 6.84
N THR A 266 -4.43 6.36 6.99
CA THR A 266 -3.92 5.00 7.29
C THR A 266 -4.61 4.43 8.53
N LYS A 267 -4.81 5.26 9.57
CA LYS A 267 -5.49 4.86 10.81
C LYS A 267 -6.96 4.51 10.64
N SER A 268 -7.67 5.09 9.67
CA SER A 268 -9.09 4.78 9.42
C SER A 268 -9.31 3.74 8.33
N TYR A 269 -8.28 3.45 7.51
CA TYR A 269 -8.43 2.60 6.33
C TYR A 269 -9.14 1.27 6.59
N PHE A 270 -8.73 0.52 7.63
CA PHE A 270 -9.30 -0.80 7.87
C PHE A 270 -10.73 -0.72 8.40
N SER A 271 -11.07 0.28 9.23
CA SER A 271 -12.46 0.51 9.65
C SER A 271 -13.33 0.93 8.48
N ASP A 272 -12.84 1.82 7.61
CA ASP A 272 -13.57 2.31 6.44
C ASP A 272 -13.78 1.18 5.42
N LEU A 273 -12.74 0.36 5.22
CA LEU A 273 -12.83 -0.83 4.38
C LEU A 273 -13.82 -1.83 4.96
N ALA A 274 -13.76 -2.12 6.26
CA ALA A 274 -14.65 -3.08 6.92
C ALA A 274 -16.14 -2.77 6.71
N ALA A 275 -16.51 -1.49 6.74
CA ALA A 275 -17.87 -1.04 6.47
C ALA A 275 -18.35 -1.35 5.03
N ASN A 276 -17.41 -1.41 4.07
CA ASN A 276 -17.70 -1.63 2.66
C ASN A 276 -17.56 -3.10 2.23
N ILE A 277 -16.91 -3.97 3.02
CA ILE A 277 -16.64 -5.37 2.66
C ILE A 277 -17.89 -6.14 2.22
N PRO A 278 -19.05 -6.08 2.91
CA PRO A 278 -20.24 -6.82 2.49
C PRO A 278 -20.74 -6.42 1.09
N THR A 279 -20.51 -5.17 0.69
CA THR A 279 -20.83 -4.68 -0.65
C THR A 279 -19.76 -5.12 -1.64
N LEU A 280 -18.47 -4.93 -1.30
CA LEU A 280 -17.34 -5.34 -2.11
C LEU A 280 -17.38 -6.84 -2.43
N ALA A 281 -17.67 -7.71 -1.45
CA ALA A 281 -17.74 -9.16 -1.63
C ALA A 281 -18.85 -9.61 -2.60
N ARG A 282 -19.88 -8.78 -2.79
CA ARG A 282 -20.97 -9.03 -3.75
C ARG A 282 -20.76 -8.38 -5.10
N GLN A 283 -19.73 -7.53 -5.26
CA GLN A 283 -19.39 -6.98 -6.57
C GLN A 283 -18.85 -8.07 -7.49
N ASN A 284 -19.42 -8.12 -8.69
CA ASN A 284 -19.12 -9.12 -9.71
C ASN A 284 -18.93 -8.48 -11.11
N ALA A 285 -18.47 -7.22 -11.16
CA ALA A 285 -18.32 -6.52 -12.43
C ALA A 285 -17.41 -7.30 -13.40
N THR A 286 -17.77 -7.25 -14.68
CA THR A 286 -17.10 -7.98 -15.75
C THR A 286 -16.36 -6.98 -16.61
N PHE A 287 -15.08 -7.25 -16.87
CA PHE A 287 -14.30 -6.48 -17.83
C PHE A 287 -14.50 -7.02 -19.23
N GLN A 288 -14.95 -6.15 -20.13
CA GLN A 288 -15.14 -6.46 -21.55
C GLN A 288 -13.88 -6.10 -22.32
N ILE A 289 -13.33 -7.07 -23.04
CA ILE A 289 -12.23 -6.85 -23.97
C ILE A 289 -12.89 -6.55 -25.32
N ARG A 290 -13.11 -5.25 -25.60
CA ARG A 290 -13.68 -4.83 -26.88
C ARG A 290 -12.61 -5.00 -27.96
N HIS A 291 -12.91 -5.84 -28.95
CA HIS A 291 -12.17 -5.99 -30.21
C HIS A 291 -12.79 -5.10 -31.29
#